data_AF-A0A7S1MUM3-F1
#
_entry.id   AF-A0A7S1MUM3-F1
#
_cell.length_a   1.000
_cell.length_b   1.000
_cell.length_c   1.000
_cell.angle_alpha   90.00
_cell.angle_beta   90.00
_cell.angle_gamma   90.00
#
_symmetry.space_group_name_H-M   'P 1'
#
loop_
_entity.id
_entity.type
_entity.pdbx_description
1 polymer ?
#
loop_
_entity_poly.entity_id
_entity_poly.type
_entity_poly.pdbx_seq_one_letter_code
_entity_poly.pdbx_strand_id
1 'polypeptide(L)'
;GCRWPAFYDANGAVLADVYVNVTWSLSSRHSFHQSITFPGKVADFGPCPLGGEGVELEIVLTHNESHVGGLSNLCRGLSPVDLAHASGAAVVAERGECNFLNKTLAAQAANASAVIIGNAGVSIQHDGDLQAMACPTEFIEACQGLTIPTVMLSMRDAAALRNLSIAAHGGPLRARIFARAHPVLDPSSGVILALGACTAMLAAWASARGERERLSGGTKLRSPQSAGPAEPAAGAAVVQEITVAHAVGFVVVSSCMLVFLFYFIRDLVVVVIGFYCVAAAAAMCAVLSPLLEGASRALRRGVVVPVINEPATVGQGAAGGPSG
;
A
#
# COMPACT_ATOMS: atom_id res chain seq x y z
N GLY A 1 -26.06 4.76 8.21
CA GLY A 1 -24.73 4.40 8.73
C GLY A 1 -23.69 4.78 7.72
N CYS A 2 -22.55 5.28 8.19
CA CYS A 2 -21.41 5.61 7.36
C CYS A 2 -20.73 4.31 6.87
N ARG A 3 -21.09 3.83 5.68
CA ARG A 3 -20.62 2.54 5.17
C ARG A 3 -19.40 2.72 4.28
N TRP A 4 -18.26 3.08 4.87
CA TRP A 4 -16.99 2.98 4.17
C TRP A 4 -16.58 1.51 4.10
N PRO A 5 -16.12 1.00 2.94
CA PRO A 5 -15.49 -0.31 2.92
C PRO A 5 -14.35 -0.33 3.94
N ALA A 6 -14.32 -1.34 4.81
CA ALA A 6 -13.21 -1.51 5.71
C ALA A 6 -11.96 -1.88 4.89
N PHE A 7 -10.95 -1.04 4.96
CA PHE A 7 -9.66 -1.31 4.35
C PHE A 7 -8.79 -2.07 5.35
N TYR A 8 -8.09 -3.08 4.86
CA TYR A 8 -7.19 -3.92 5.65
C TYR A 8 -5.79 -3.84 5.06
N ASP A 9 -4.77 -3.91 5.92
CA ASP A 9 -3.39 -4.07 5.47
C ASP A 9 -3.13 -5.52 4.99
N ALA A 10 -1.91 -5.79 4.51
CA ALA A 10 -1.51 -7.13 4.07
C ALA A 10 -1.57 -8.20 5.18
N ASN A 11 -1.64 -7.79 6.45
CA ASN A 11 -1.71 -8.65 7.62
C ASN A 11 -3.16 -8.79 8.15
N GLY A 12 -4.14 -8.15 7.51
CA GLY A 12 -5.54 -8.14 7.96
C GLY A 12 -5.86 -7.14 9.07
N ALA A 13 -4.97 -6.20 9.38
CA ALA A 13 -5.20 -5.13 10.34
C ALA A 13 -6.06 -4.02 9.73
N VAL A 14 -6.95 -3.41 10.52
CA VAL A 14 -7.87 -2.37 10.03
C VAL A 14 -7.12 -1.06 9.81
N LEU A 15 -7.27 -0.48 8.62
CA LEU A 15 -6.69 0.81 8.27
C LEU A 15 -7.59 1.98 8.68
N ALA A 16 -6.95 3.10 8.99
CA ALA A 16 -7.62 4.35 9.35
C ALA A 16 -8.35 4.97 8.15
N ASP A 17 -9.60 5.37 8.36
CA ASP A 17 -10.45 6.01 7.35
C ASP A 17 -10.89 7.43 7.72
N VAL A 18 -10.53 7.89 8.91
CA VAL A 18 -10.82 9.22 9.43
C VAL A 18 -9.59 9.81 10.10
N TYR A 19 -9.50 11.12 10.09
CA TYR A 19 -8.52 11.89 10.85
C TYR A 19 -9.22 12.69 11.94
N VAL A 20 -8.60 12.73 13.12
CA VAL A 20 -8.99 13.59 14.24
C VAL A 20 -7.86 14.60 14.42
N ASN A 21 -8.04 15.82 13.91
CA ASN A 21 -7.12 16.91 14.14
C ASN A 21 -7.48 17.62 15.44
N VAL A 22 -6.54 17.69 16.37
CA VAL A 22 -6.72 18.31 17.68
C VAL A 22 -5.87 19.56 17.76
N THR A 23 -6.49 20.67 18.13
CA THR A 23 -5.85 21.98 18.26
C THR A 23 -5.95 22.51 19.69
N TRP A 24 -4.91 23.21 20.13
CA TRP A 24 -4.87 23.89 21.43
C TRP A 24 -4.01 25.15 21.38
N SER A 25 -4.15 26.00 22.40
CA SER A 25 -3.37 27.22 22.58
C SER A 25 -2.64 27.18 23.92
N LEU A 26 -1.34 27.53 23.93
CA LEU A 26 -0.50 27.52 25.13
C LEU A 26 -0.45 28.85 25.89
N SER A 27 -1.08 29.93 25.40
CA SER A 27 -1.08 31.23 26.08
C SER A 27 -2.15 32.18 25.56
N SER A 28 -2.79 32.93 26.47
CA SER A 28 -3.75 33.99 26.11
C SER A 28 -3.10 35.23 25.48
N ARG A 29 -1.77 35.35 25.50
CA ARG A 29 -1.03 36.55 25.05
C ARG A 29 -0.29 36.39 23.71
N HIS A 30 -0.12 35.19 23.20
CA HIS A 30 0.44 34.93 21.87
C HIS A 30 -0.30 33.77 21.21
N SER A 31 -0.85 34.01 20.02
CA SER A 31 -1.63 33.08 19.21
C SER A 31 -0.75 32.00 18.57
N PHE A 32 -0.07 31.21 19.40
CA PHE A 32 0.60 29.99 18.96
C PHE A 32 -0.42 28.85 18.96
N HIS A 33 -0.94 28.53 17.77
CA HIS A 33 -1.84 27.40 17.57
C HIS A 33 -1.00 26.15 17.32
N GLN A 34 -1.06 25.18 18.23
CA GLN A 34 -0.51 23.86 17.99
C GLN A 34 -1.62 22.93 17.50
N SER A 35 -1.24 22.00 16.63
CA SER A 35 -2.16 20.97 16.15
C SER A 35 -1.45 19.64 16.02
N ILE A 36 -2.18 18.57 16.26
CA ILE A 36 -1.75 17.20 16.01
C ILE A 36 -2.89 16.46 15.31
N THR A 37 -2.57 15.53 14.42
CA THR A 37 -3.58 14.74 13.71
C THR A 37 -3.42 13.28 14.04
N PHE A 38 -4.48 12.67 14.57
CA PHE A 38 -4.54 11.26 14.88
C PHE A 38 -5.29 10.49 13.79
N PRO A 39 -4.74 9.38 13.27
CA PRO A 39 -5.50 8.47 12.43
C PRO A 39 -6.52 7.69 13.29
N GLY A 40 -7.72 7.50 12.76
CA GLY A 40 -8.78 6.77 13.46
C GLY A 40 -9.63 5.92 12.53
N LYS A 41 -10.56 5.17 13.14
CA LYS A 41 -11.53 4.34 12.44
C LYS A 41 -12.95 4.78 12.77
N VAL A 42 -13.76 5.12 11.77
CA VAL A 42 -15.18 5.46 11.96
C VAL A 42 -16.03 4.20 12.22
N ALA A 43 -17.09 4.34 13.00
CA ALA A 43 -18.10 3.29 13.17
C ALA A 43 -18.96 3.14 11.91
N ASP A 44 -19.48 1.93 11.68
CA ASP A 44 -20.42 1.66 10.58
C ASP A 44 -21.86 2.17 10.84
N PHE A 45 -22.12 2.63 12.07
CA PHE A 45 -23.38 3.21 12.54
C PHE A 45 -23.26 4.73 12.75
N GLY A 46 -24.41 5.40 12.83
CA GLY A 46 -24.47 6.87 12.87
C GLY A 46 -24.08 7.54 11.53
N PRO A 47 -24.07 8.87 11.49
CA PRO A 47 -23.65 9.63 10.32
C PRO A 47 -22.13 9.62 10.14
N CYS A 48 -21.70 9.94 8.92
CA CYS A 48 -20.31 10.21 8.63
C CYS A 48 -19.87 11.54 9.25
N PRO A 49 -18.59 11.67 9.66
CA PRO A 49 -18.00 12.98 9.91
C PRO A 49 -18.17 13.87 8.67
N LEU A 50 -18.80 15.04 8.82
CA LEU A 50 -19.17 15.92 7.72
C LEU A 50 -17.99 16.77 7.23
N GLY A 51 -17.84 16.88 5.91
CA GLY A 51 -17.07 17.95 5.23
C GLY A 51 -15.55 17.75 5.15
N GLY A 52 -14.93 18.36 4.14
CA GLY A 52 -13.50 18.21 3.84
C GLY A 52 -12.54 18.57 5.00
N GLU A 53 -12.90 19.55 5.85
CA GLU A 53 -12.13 19.93 7.04
C GLU A 53 -12.74 19.54 8.38
N GLY A 54 -13.95 18.96 8.42
CA GLY A 54 -14.66 18.65 9.67
C GLY A 54 -15.21 19.89 10.40
N VAL A 55 -16.20 19.68 11.27
CA VAL A 55 -16.67 20.72 12.21
C VAL A 55 -15.74 20.77 13.42
N GLU A 56 -15.41 21.97 13.88
CA GLU A 56 -14.60 22.17 15.08
C GLU A 56 -15.47 22.02 16.34
N LEU A 57 -15.13 21.03 17.17
CA LEU A 57 -15.84 20.66 18.38
C LEU A 57 -14.93 20.81 19.58
N GLU A 58 -15.44 21.30 20.71
CA GLU A 58 -14.70 21.24 21.97
C GLU A 58 -14.54 19.79 22.42
N ILE A 59 -13.40 19.43 23.01
CA ILE A 59 -13.13 18.09 23.50
C ILE A 59 -13.43 18.00 24.99
N VAL A 60 -14.28 17.06 25.38
CA VAL A 60 -14.55 16.72 26.78
C VAL A 60 -14.00 15.33 27.07
N LEU A 61 -12.97 15.26 27.92
CA LEU A 61 -12.40 14.00 28.40
C LEU A 61 -13.22 13.51 29.59
N THR A 62 -13.91 12.39 29.43
CA THR A 62 -14.78 11.89 30.49
C THR A 62 -14.00 11.37 31.68
N HIS A 63 -14.40 11.74 32.88
CA HIS A 63 -13.73 11.30 34.10
C HIS A 63 -14.32 9.99 34.60
N ASN A 64 -13.45 9.04 34.95
CA ASN A 64 -13.86 7.81 35.61
C ASN A 64 -13.89 8.01 37.14
N GLU A 65 -15.06 7.91 37.76
CA GLU A 65 -15.17 8.01 39.23
C GLU A 65 -14.57 6.81 39.98
N SER A 66 -14.34 5.68 39.28
CA SER A 66 -13.87 4.42 39.88
C SER A 66 -12.35 4.19 39.75
N HIS A 67 -11.64 4.95 38.91
CA HIS A 67 -10.19 4.80 38.70
C HIS A 67 -9.51 6.17 38.60
N VAL A 68 -8.60 6.46 39.54
CA VAL A 68 -7.80 7.69 39.53
C VAL A 68 -6.93 7.72 38.27
N GLY A 69 -7.25 8.63 37.33
CA GLY A 69 -6.47 8.88 36.11
C GLY A 69 -6.93 8.16 34.83
N GLY A 70 -8.01 7.37 34.89
CA GLY A 70 -8.62 6.74 33.70
C GLY A 70 -9.74 7.58 33.08
N LEU A 71 -10.02 7.40 31.79
CA LEU A 71 -11.23 7.95 31.17
C LEU A 71 -12.43 7.05 31.46
N SER A 72 -13.62 7.63 31.49
CA SER A 72 -14.85 6.83 31.64
C SER A 72 -15.07 5.93 30.43
N ASN A 73 -15.68 4.77 30.66
CA ASN A 73 -16.12 3.88 29.61
C ASN A 73 -17.54 4.21 29.11
N LEU A 74 -18.19 5.27 29.63
CA LEU A 74 -19.55 5.71 29.28
C LEU A 74 -20.67 4.68 29.50
N CYS A 75 -20.40 3.51 30.08
CA CYS A 75 -21.39 2.44 30.19
C CYS A 75 -22.49 2.74 31.22
N ARG A 76 -22.22 3.63 32.16
CA ARG A 76 -23.19 4.15 33.14
C ARG A 76 -23.64 5.58 32.83
N GLY A 77 -23.35 6.08 31.63
CA GLY A 77 -23.54 7.50 31.27
C GLY A 77 -22.34 8.37 31.64
N LEU A 78 -22.54 9.69 31.52
CA LEU A 78 -21.55 10.70 31.87
C LEU A 78 -21.68 11.07 33.35
N SER A 79 -20.56 11.44 33.98
CA SER A 79 -20.59 12.03 35.32
C SER A 79 -21.34 13.39 35.27
N PRO A 80 -21.90 13.89 36.39
CA PRO A 80 -22.56 15.20 36.41
C PRO A 80 -21.67 16.35 35.93
N VAL A 81 -20.35 16.24 36.17
CA VAL A 81 -19.35 17.24 35.77
C VAL A 81 -19.14 17.24 34.25
N ASP A 82 -19.04 16.04 33.66
CA ASP A 82 -18.84 15.87 32.21
C ASP A 82 -20.12 16.25 31.45
N LEU A 83 -21.29 15.92 32.01
CA LEU A 83 -22.60 16.20 31.41
C LEU A 83 -22.82 17.71 31.19
N ALA A 84 -22.31 18.55 32.10
CA ALA A 84 -22.43 20.01 31.98
C ALA A 84 -21.68 20.59 30.77
N HIS A 85 -20.66 19.89 30.27
CA HIS A 85 -19.82 20.33 29.15
C HIS A 85 -20.02 19.51 27.87
N ALA A 86 -20.78 18.41 27.94
CA ALA A 86 -20.95 17.48 26.83
C ALA A 86 -21.79 18.05 25.67
N SER A 87 -22.73 18.95 25.94
CA SER A 87 -23.65 19.46 24.93
C SER A 87 -22.91 20.19 23.81
N GLY A 88 -23.02 19.68 22.58
CA GLY A 88 -22.34 20.22 21.41
C GLY A 88 -20.87 19.81 21.26
N ALA A 89 -20.30 19.11 22.25
CA ALA A 89 -18.89 18.74 22.29
C ALA A 89 -18.59 17.36 21.69
N ALA A 90 -17.32 17.08 21.45
CA ALA A 90 -16.79 15.75 21.18
C ALA A 90 -16.40 15.08 22.51
N VAL A 91 -17.15 14.06 22.90
CA VAL A 91 -16.92 13.34 24.15
C VAL A 91 -15.91 12.22 23.91
N VAL A 92 -14.85 12.18 24.72
CA VAL A 92 -13.82 11.14 24.66
C VAL A 92 -14.09 10.10 25.74
N ALA A 93 -13.97 8.83 25.40
CA ALA A 93 -14.19 7.70 26.31
C ALA A 93 -13.25 6.53 26.04
N GLU A 94 -13.15 5.62 27.00
CA GLU A 94 -12.43 4.36 26.83
C GLU A 94 -13.31 3.23 26.30
N ARG A 95 -12.68 2.37 25.49
CA ARG A 95 -13.19 1.04 25.25
C ARG A 95 -13.23 0.23 26.57
N GLY A 96 -14.23 -0.63 26.74
CA GLY A 96 -14.38 -1.50 27.91
C GLY A 96 -15.85 -1.72 28.26
N GLU A 97 -16.13 -2.61 29.22
CA GLU A 97 -17.42 -3.02 29.85
C GLU A 97 -18.67 -3.21 28.97
N CYS A 98 -19.01 -2.26 28.09
CA CYS A 98 -20.16 -2.29 27.20
C CYS A 98 -19.76 -2.08 25.73
N ASN A 99 -20.69 -2.38 24.82
CA ASN A 99 -20.48 -2.24 23.38
C ASN A 99 -20.34 -0.76 22.96
N PHE A 100 -19.81 -0.54 21.75
CA PHE A 100 -19.61 0.82 21.21
C PHE A 100 -20.92 1.58 21.03
N LEU A 101 -21.99 0.88 20.63
CA LEU A 101 -23.33 1.46 20.46
C LEU A 101 -23.85 2.11 21.76
N ASN A 102 -23.74 1.44 22.90
CA ASN A 102 -24.21 1.97 24.19
C ASN A 102 -23.45 3.22 24.59
N LYS A 103 -22.14 3.28 24.32
CA LYS A 103 -21.32 4.48 24.57
C LYS A 103 -21.80 5.65 23.72
N THR A 104 -22.09 5.40 22.44
CA THR A 104 -22.61 6.42 21.54
C THR A 104 -24.00 6.89 21.94
N LEU A 105 -24.88 5.97 22.35
CA LEU A 105 -26.21 6.32 22.86
C LEU A 105 -26.12 7.17 24.14
N ALA A 106 -25.22 6.83 25.07
CA ALA A 106 -25.00 7.61 26.29
C ALA A 106 -24.53 9.04 25.98
N ALA A 107 -23.58 9.20 25.06
CA ALA A 107 -23.11 10.52 24.64
C ALA A 107 -24.18 11.31 23.88
N GLN A 108 -24.96 10.65 23.01
CA GLN A 108 -26.08 11.29 22.31
C GLN A 108 -27.17 11.75 23.29
N ALA A 109 -27.47 10.97 24.32
CA ALA A 109 -28.41 11.36 25.38
C ALA A 109 -27.90 12.59 26.17
N ALA A 110 -26.58 12.78 26.23
CA ALA A 110 -25.94 13.97 26.79
C ALA A 110 -25.83 15.14 25.79
N ASN A 111 -26.48 15.05 24.62
CA ASN A 111 -26.48 16.06 23.57
C ASN A 111 -25.08 16.37 23.00
N ALA A 112 -24.16 15.41 23.06
CA ALA A 112 -22.85 15.51 22.40
C ALA A 112 -23.01 15.59 20.87
N SER A 113 -21.99 16.11 20.18
CA SER A 113 -21.93 16.19 18.72
C SER A 113 -21.11 15.08 18.07
N ALA A 114 -20.21 14.42 18.83
CA ALA A 114 -19.39 13.31 18.36
C ALA A 114 -18.86 12.50 19.54
N VAL A 115 -18.44 11.25 19.27
CA VAL A 115 -17.78 10.38 20.25
C VAL A 115 -16.43 9.91 19.74
N ILE A 116 -15.40 10.05 20.57
CA ILE A 116 -14.05 9.56 20.31
C ILE A 116 -13.75 8.45 21.33
N ILE A 117 -13.51 7.23 20.86
CA ILE A 117 -13.26 6.06 21.68
C ILE A 117 -11.79 5.70 21.61
N GLY A 118 -11.08 5.83 22.73
CA GLY A 118 -9.72 5.33 22.85
C GLY A 118 -9.73 3.81 23.04
N ASN A 119 -8.96 3.09 22.22
CA ASN A 119 -8.77 1.66 22.42
C ASN A 119 -7.99 1.42 23.74
N ALA A 120 -8.66 0.87 24.75
CA ALA A 120 -8.06 0.50 26.03
C ALA A 120 -7.72 -0.99 26.02
N GLY A 121 -6.49 -1.32 25.65
CA GLY A 121 -5.99 -2.69 25.65
C GLY A 121 -4.48 -2.72 25.71
N VAL A 122 -3.93 -3.49 26.65
CA VAL A 122 -2.49 -3.75 26.76
C VAL A 122 -2.16 -4.93 25.83
N SER A 123 -2.29 -4.72 24.52
CA SER A 123 -1.72 -5.63 23.53
C SER A 123 -0.38 -5.04 23.09
N ILE A 124 0.68 -5.42 23.82
CA ILE A 124 2.07 -4.98 23.60
C ILE A 124 2.55 -5.32 22.17
N GLN A 125 1.87 -6.24 21.47
CA GLN A 125 2.13 -6.62 20.07
C GLN A 125 1.27 -5.89 19.03
N HIS A 126 0.24 -5.15 19.42
CA HIS A 126 -0.76 -4.54 18.52
C HIS A 126 -1.14 -3.12 18.98
N ASP A 127 -0.11 -2.32 19.25
CA ASP A 127 -0.24 -1.00 19.91
C ASP A 127 -0.82 0.10 18.97
N GLY A 128 -0.90 -0.20 17.67
CA GLY A 128 -1.51 0.64 16.63
C GLY A 128 -2.80 0.08 16.05
N ASP A 129 -3.36 -0.99 16.63
CA ASP A 129 -4.45 -1.74 16.01
C ASP A 129 -5.79 -1.02 16.23
N LEU A 130 -6.32 -0.47 15.13
CA LEU A 130 -7.67 0.05 15.06
C LEU A 130 -8.63 -1.14 14.92
N GLN A 131 -9.84 -1.01 15.47
CA GLN A 131 -10.85 -2.04 15.33
C GLN A 131 -12.09 -1.49 14.63
N ALA A 132 -12.63 -2.30 13.72
CA ALA A 132 -13.91 -1.98 13.10
C ALA A 132 -15.01 -2.04 14.16
N MET A 133 -15.72 -0.93 14.33
CA MET A 133 -16.90 -0.87 15.19
C MET A 133 -18.11 -1.19 14.31
N ALA A 134 -18.64 -2.39 14.51
CA ALA A 134 -19.80 -2.87 13.77
C ALA A 134 -21.09 -2.69 14.58
N CYS A 135 -22.18 -2.40 13.89
CA CYS A 135 -23.52 -2.38 14.45
C CYS A 135 -23.96 -3.83 14.73
N PRO A 136 -24.36 -4.16 15.97
CA PRO A 136 -24.97 -5.46 16.26
C PRO A 136 -26.26 -5.64 15.46
N THR A 137 -26.45 -6.81 14.86
CA THR A 137 -27.62 -7.12 14.02
C THR A 137 -28.94 -7.05 14.79
N GLU A 138 -28.91 -7.34 16.08
CA GLU A 138 -30.01 -7.23 17.03
C GLU A 138 -30.44 -5.78 17.33
N PHE A 139 -29.59 -4.78 17.06
CA PHE A 139 -29.82 -3.37 17.39
C PHE A 139 -29.77 -2.43 16.17
N ILE A 140 -30.10 -2.93 14.98
CA ILE A 140 -30.04 -2.15 13.73
C ILE A 140 -30.85 -0.85 13.80
N GLU A 141 -32.04 -0.87 14.39
CA GLU A 141 -32.89 0.33 14.51
C GLU A 141 -32.22 1.40 15.39
N ALA A 142 -31.61 0.99 16.51
CA ALA A 142 -30.86 1.90 17.37
C ALA A 142 -29.65 2.50 16.66
N CYS A 143 -28.92 1.71 15.86
CA CYS A 143 -27.80 2.20 15.05
C CYS A 143 -28.23 3.21 13.97
N GLN A 144 -29.44 3.08 13.43
CA GLN A 144 -30.00 4.01 12.44
C GLN A 144 -30.52 5.30 13.08
N GLY A 145 -30.99 5.23 14.34
CA GLY A 145 -31.43 6.40 15.11
C GLY A 145 -30.31 7.27 15.68
N LEU A 146 -29.04 6.92 15.43
CA LEU A 146 -27.89 7.73 15.85
C LEU A 146 -27.68 8.92 14.93
N THR A 147 -27.53 10.10 15.53
CA THR A 147 -27.32 11.39 14.85
C THR A 147 -25.89 11.91 15.00
N ILE A 148 -25.01 11.19 15.71
CA ILE A 148 -23.62 11.59 15.94
C ILE A 148 -22.60 10.57 15.43
N PRO A 149 -21.48 11.02 14.81
CA PRO A 149 -20.42 10.13 14.38
C PRO A 149 -19.65 9.58 15.59
N THR A 150 -19.20 8.33 15.46
CA THR A 150 -18.33 7.67 16.45
C THR A 150 -17.02 7.28 15.78
N VAL A 151 -15.89 7.63 16.40
CA VAL A 151 -14.55 7.37 15.89
C VAL A 151 -13.70 6.67 16.95
N MET A 152 -12.93 5.67 16.56
CA MET A 152 -11.94 5.02 17.40
C MET A 152 -10.54 5.55 17.12
N LEU A 153 -9.76 5.75 18.17
CA LEU A 153 -8.31 5.99 18.11
C LEU A 153 -7.54 4.78 18.62
N SER A 154 -6.30 4.62 18.12
CA SER A 154 -5.37 3.62 18.65
C SER A 154 -5.06 3.88 20.12
N MET A 155 -4.51 2.88 20.83
CA MET A 155 -4.17 3.05 22.25
C MET A 155 -3.13 4.14 22.45
N ARG A 156 -2.10 4.18 21.59
CA ARG A 156 -1.07 5.22 21.58
C ARG A 156 -1.64 6.61 21.34
N ASP A 157 -2.49 6.76 20.33
CA ASP A 157 -3.07 8.05 19.97
C ASP A 157 -4.05 8.56 21.04
N ALA A 158 -4.83 7.66 21.64
CA ALA A 158 -5.71 7.98 22.75
C ALA A 158 -4.93 8.40 24.00
N ALA A 159 -3.79 7.76 24.30
CA ALA A 159 -2.91 8.15 25.39
C ALA A 159 -2.23 9.50 25.11
N ALA A 160 -1.80 9.75 23.88
CA ALA A 160 -1.26 11.03 23.46
C ALA A 160 -2.29 12.17 23.61
N LEU A 161 -3.54 11.94 23.20
CA LEU A 161 -4.63 12.90 23.37
C LEU A 161 -4.85 13.31 24.83
N ARG A 162 -4.78 12.35 25.76
CA ARG A 162 -4.87 12.64 27.20
C ARG A 162 -3.68 13.44 27.71
N ASN A 163 -2.48 13.05 27.32
CA ASN A 163 -1.28 13.76 27.74
C ASN A 163 -1.30 15.22 27.26
N LEU A 164 -1.91 15.48 26.08
CA LEU A 164 -2.11 16.83 25.57
C LEU A 164 -3.07 17.66 26.41
N SER A 165 -4.08 17.06 27.03
CA SER A 165 -4.99 17.81 27.93
C SER A 165 -4.30 18.27 29.19
N ILE A 166 -3.37 17.48 29.70
CA ILE A 166 -2.51 17.85 30.82
C ILE A 166 -1.54 18.95 30.38
N ALA A 167 -0.92 18.80 29.21
CA ALA A 167 0.01 19.78 28.65
C ALA A 167 -0.66 21.11 28.26
N ALA A 168 -1.97 21.12 28.00
CA ALA A 168 -2.73 22.34 27.71
C ALA A 168 -2.95 23.23 28.95
N HIS A 169 -2.54 22.81 30.15
CA HIS A 169 -2.66 23.58 31.41
C HIS A 169 -4.08 24.13 31.66
N GLY A 170 -5.12 23.37 31.28
CA GLY A 170 -6.52 23.78 31.39
C GLY A 170 -7.05 24.65 30.24
N GLY A 171 -6.27 24.85 29.17
CA GLY A 171 -6.75 25.46 27.93
C GLY A 171 -7.73 24.55 27.17
N PRO A 172 -8.71 25.11 26.44
CA PRO A 172 -9.68 24.32 25.70
C PRO A 172 -9.02 23.57 24.54
N LEU A 173 -9.28 22.27 24.48
CA LEU A 173 -8.91 21.41 23.36
C LEU A 173 -10.06 21.42 22.35
N ARG A 174 -9.74 21.50 21.06
CA ARG A 174 -10.73 21.40 19.98
C ARG A 174 -10.36 20.29 19.02
N ALA A 175 -11.34 19.54 18.55
CA ALA A 175 -11.21 18.48 17.57
C ALA A 175 -11.94 18.84 16.27
N ARG A 176 -11.31 18.56 15.14
CA ARG A 176 -11.95 18.47 13.83
C ARG A 176 -11.85 17.02 13.36
N ILE A 177 -13.00 16.43 13.04
CA ILE A 177 -13.09 15.04 12.57
C ILE A 177 -13.46 15.07 11.10
N PHE A 178 -12.59 14.55 10.23
CA PHE A 178 -12.80 14.56 8.78
C PHE A 178 -12.36 13.26 8.12
N ALA A 179 -13.05 12.89 7.04
CA ALA A 179 -12.77 11.67 6.31
C ALA A 179 -11.39 11.72 5.63
N ARG A 180 -10.65 10.62 5.71
CA ARG A 180 -9.41 10.46 4.93
C ARG A 180 -9.79 10.27 3.47
N ALA A 181 -9.36 11.19 2.60
CA ALA A 181 -9.50 11.01 1.16
C ALA A 181 -8.71 9.77 0.71
N HIS A 182 -9.40 8.77 0.18
CA HIS A 182 -8.78 7.64 -0.48
C HIS A 182 -8.85 7.91 -1.99
N PRO A 183 -7.71 8.05 -2.69
CA PRO A 183 -7.74 8.17 -4.13
C PRO A 183 -8.35 6.89 -4.71
N VAL A 184 -9.34 7.03 -5.60
CA VAL A 184 -10.06 5.91 -6.23
C VAL A 184 -9.12 5.04 -7.07
N LEU A 185 -8.00 5.63 -7.51
CA LEU A 185 -6.92 4.94 -8.21
C LEU A 185 -5.61 5.23 -7.48
N ASP A 186 -4.96 4.18 -6.97
CA ASP A 186 -3.60 4.30 -6.48
C ASP A 186 -2.66 4.56 -7.67
N PRO A 187 -1.81 5.61 -7.62
CA PRO A 187 -0.91 5.94 -8.73
C PRO A 187 0.03 4.79 -9.07
N SER A 188 0.42 3.97 -8.09
CA SER A 188 1.27 2.79 -8.32
C SER A 188 0.55 1.75 -9.16
N SER A 189 -0.76 1.56 -8.97
CA SER A 189 -1.57 0.68 -9.84
C SER A 189 -1.57 1.15 -11.29
N GLY A 190 -1.62 2.47 -11.53
CA GLY A 190 -1.53 3.05 -12.87
C GLY A 190 -0.18 2.78 -13.53
N VAL A 191 0.92 2.95 -12.77
CA VAL A 191 2.28 2.70 -13.26
C VAL A 191 2.49 1.22 -13.58
N ILE A 192 2.05 0.30 -12.71
CA ILE A 192 2.17 -1.15 -12.94
C ILE A 192 1.39 -1.58 -14.18
N LEU A 193 0.17 -1.05 -14.37
CA LEU A 193 -0.63 -1.33 -15.56
C LEU A 193 0.07 -0.84 -16.84
N ALA A 194 0.63 0.37 -16.81
CA ALA A 194 1.38 0.92 -17.94
C ALA A 194 2.63 0.08 -18.27
N LEU A 195 3.39 -0.35 -17.26
CA LEU A 195 4.54 -1.23 -17.44
C LEU A 195 4.13 -2.58 -18.06
N GLY A 196 3.04 -3.18 -17.59
CA GLY A 196 2.48 -4.41 -18.18
C GLY A 196 2.05 -4.23 -19.64
N ALA A 197 1.36 -3.13 -19.96
CA ALA A 197 0.94 -2.83 -21.34
C ALA A 197 2.13 -2.60 -22.27
N CYS A 198 3.13 -1.82 -21.83
CA CYS A 198 4.33 -1.55 -22.60
C CYS A 198 5.15 -2.82 -22.86
N THR A 199 5.34 -3.67 -21.84
CA THR A 199 6.08 -4.94 -21.99
C THR A 199 5.38 -5.89 -22.96
N ALA A 200 4.05 -6.04 -22.85
CA ALA A 200 3.26 -6.84 -23.78
C ALA A 200 3.36 -6.32 -25.22
N MET A 201 3.28 -5.01 -25.40
CA MET A 201 3.36 -4.37 -26.73
C MET A 201 4.74 -4.53 -27.36
N LEU A 202 5.82 -4.35 -26.58
CA LEU A 202 7.20 -4.57 -27.04
C LEU A 202 7.45 -6.04 -27.39
N ALA A 203 6.96 -6.98 -26.58
CA ALA A 203 7.07 -8.41 -26.86
C ALA A 203 6.34 -8.79 -28.14
N ALA A 204 5.11 -8.29 -28.34
CA ALA A 204 4.34 -8.50 -29.56
C ALA A 204 5.05 -7.90 -30.78
N TRP A 205 5.59 -6.69 -30.66
CA TRP A 205 6.34 -6.03 -31.74
C TRP A 205 7.63 -6.79 -32.09
N ALA A 206 8.40 -7.24 -31.10
CA ALA A 206 9.61 -8.03 -31.31
C ALA A 206 9.29 -9.38 -31.97
N SER A 207 8.24 -10.06 -31.52
CA SER A 207 7.80 -11.33 -32.12
C SER A 207 7.34 -11.14 -33.57
N ALA A 208 6.55 -10.10 -33.85
CA ALA A 208 6.09 -9.78 -35.20
C ALA A 208 7.24 -9.39 -36.13
N ARG A 209 8.24 -8.66 -35.62
CA ARG A 209 9.45 -8.31 -36.38
C ARG A 209 10.30 -9.53 -36.70
N GLY A 210 10.49 -10.44 -35.73
CA GLY A 210 11.22 -11.69 -35.94
C GLY A 210 10.59 -12.54 -37.04
N GLU A 211 9.26 -12.63 -37.08
CA GLU A 211 8.56 -13.38 -38.13
C GLU A 211 8.66 -12.71 -39.50
N ARG A 212 8.53 -11.37 -39.57
CA ARG A 212 8.72 -10.61 -40.82
C ARG A 212 10.14 -10.76 -41.39
N GLU A 213 11.15 -10.84 -40.54
CA GLU A 213 12.54 -11.06 -40.94
C GLU A 213 12.76 -12.50 -41.43
N ARG A 214 12.11 -13.50 -40.82
CA ARG A 214 12.14 -14.90 -41.31
C ARG A 214 11.45 -15.06 -42.68
N LEU A 215 10.31 -14.40 -42.87
CA LEU A 215 9.57 -14.41 -44.14
C LEU A 215 10.32 -13.63 -45.24
N SER A 216 10.96 -12.51 -44.91
CA SER A 216 11.72 -11.70 -45.88
C SER A 216 13.12 -12.25 -46.18
N GLY A 217 13.72 -13.00 -45.25
CA GLY A 217 15.03 -13.67 -45.43
C GLY A 217 14.96 -15.01 -46.17
N GLY A 218 13.76 -15.59 -46.32
CA GLY A 218 13.52 -16.88 -46.97
C GLY A 218 13.70 -16.93 -48.50
N THR A 219 13.96 -15.80 -49.16
CA THR A 219 14.08 -15.74 -50.63
C THR A 219 15.50 -16.02 -51.15
N LYS A 220 16.47 -16.38 -50.29
CA LYS A 220 17.79 -16.83 -50.74
C LYS A 220 18.16 -18.16 -50.08
N LEU A 221 18.13 -19.21 -50.90
CA LEU A 221 18.70 -20.56 -50.74
C LEU A 221 17.89 -21.60 -49.93
N ARG A 222 16.95 -22.27 -50.61
CA ARG A 222 16.80 -23.73 -50.44
C ARG A 222 16.40 -24.38 -51.78
N SER A 223 17.37 -24.99 -52.44
CA SER A 223 17.15 -25.93 -53.55
C SER A 223 16.51 -27.24 -53.01
N PRO A 224 15.68 -27.96 -53.79
CA PRO A 224 14.92 -29.12 -53.32
C PRO A 224 15.67 -30.44 -53.54
N GLN A 225 15.94 -31.19 -52.47
CA GLN A 225 16.32 -32.62 -52.36
C GLN A 225 16.89 -32.81 -50.93
N SER A 226 16.58 -33.80 -50.07
CA SER A 226 15.91 -35.10 -50.13
C SER A 226 15.55 -35.47 -48.66
N ALA A 227 14.28 -35.72 -48.34
CA ALA A 227 13.65 -37.02 -48.02
C ALA A 227 13.76 -37.54 -46.55
N GLY A 228 12.64 -37.44 -45.83
CA GLY A 228 12.26 -38.13 -44.57
C GLY A 228 10.83 -37.67 -44.20
N PRO A 229 9.90 -38.56 -43.77
CA PRO A 229 8.58 -38.76 -44.38
C PRO A 229 7.58 -37.60 -44.18
N ALA A 230 6.79 -37.39 -45.24
CA ALA A 230 5.87 -36.28 -45.44
C ALA A 230 4.50 -36.48 -44.76
N GLU A 231 3.99 -35.40 -44.16
CA GLU A 231 2.62 -34.87 -44.25
C GLU A 231 2.65 -33.44 -43.65
N PRO A 232 1.87 -32.48 -44.18
CA PRO A 232 2.33 -31.66 -45.29
C PRO A 232 2.80 -30.27 -44.85
N ALA A 233 3.77 -29.74 -45.60
CA ALA A 233 4.09 -28.33 -45.61
C ALA A 233 2.91 -27.53 -46.17
N ALA A 234 2.10 -26.95 -45.29
CA ALA A 234 1.18 -25.88 -45.64
C ALA A 234 1.91 -24.54 -45.45
N GLY A 235 2.68 -24.16 -46.48
CA GLY A 235 3.01 -22.76 -46.73
C GLY A 235 1.74 -22.02 -47.16
N ALA A 236 0.95 -21.61 -46.18
CA ALA A 236 -0.06 -20.58 -46.27
C ALA A 236 0.02 -19.85 -44.94
N ALA A 237 -0.30 -18.55 -44.90
CA ALA A 237 -0.67 -17.94 -43.64
C ALA A 237 -1.66 -18.90 -42.97
N VAL A 238 -1.25 -19.56 -41.88
CA VAL A 238 -2.17 -20.34 -41.06
C VAL A 238 -3.07 -19.27 -40.45
N VAL A 239 -4.09 -18.91 -41.22
CA VAL A 239 -5.34 -18.36 -40.72
C VAL A 239 -5.81 -19.48 -39.80
N GLN A 240 -5.35 -19.40 -38.56
CA GLN A 240 -5.77 -20.28 -37.50
C GLN A 240 -7.26 -19.97 -37.33
N GLU A 241 -8.11 -20.74 -38.00
CA GLU A 241 -9.54 -20.63 -37.80
C GLU A 241 -9.77 -20.87 -36.31
N ILE A 242 -10.12 -19.79 -35.60
CA ILE A 242 -10.37 -19.82 -34.17
C ILE A 242 -11.67 -20.60 -34.02
N THR A 243 -11.55 -21.92 -33.84
CA THR A 243 -12.69 -22.80 -33.68
C THR A 243 -13.41 -22.44 -32.37
N VAL A 244 -14.73 -22.61 -32.33
CA VAL A 244 -15.54 -22.37 -31.13
C VAL A 244 -15.03 -23.17 -29.92
N ALA A 245 -14.43 -24.35 -30.17
CA ALA A 245 -13.81 -25.17 -29.14
C ALA A 245 -12.60 -24.49 -28.47
N HIS A 246 -11.77 -23.77 -29.23
CA HIS A 246 -10.67 -22.99 -28.66
C HIS A 246 -11.17 -21.83 -27.79
N ALA A 247 -12.24 -21.15 -28.21
CA ALA A 247 -12.83 -20.05 -27.44
C ALA A 247 -13.42 -20.53 -26.11
N VAL A 248 -14.19 -21.63 -26.13
CA VAL A 248 -14.75 -22.23 -24.91
C VAL A 248 -13.65 -22.75 -23.98
N GLY A 249 -12.62 -23.41 -24.53
CA GLY A 249 -11.46 -23.86 -23.76
C GLY A 249 -10.73 -22.71 -23.08
N PHE A 250 -10.52 -21.59 -23.78
CA PHE A 250 -9.88 -20.40 -23.20
C PHE A 250 -10.68 -19.82 -22.03
N VAL A 251 -12.01 -19.70 -22.15
CA VAL A 251 -12.86 -19.17 -21.09
C VAL A 251 -12.81 -20.04 -19.85
N VAL A 252 -12.89 -21.37 -20.02
CA VAL A 252 -12.82 -22.32 -18.88
C VAL A 252 -11.46 -22.24 -18.20
N VAL A 253 -10.36 -22.32 -18.97
CA VAL A 253 -9.00 -22.26 -18.42
C VAL A 253 -8.73 -20.92 -17.74
N SER A 254 -9.13 -19.80 -18.36
CA SER A 254 -8.97 -18.46 -17.78
C SER A 254 -9.75 -18.31 -16.47
N SER A 255 -11.01 -18.79 -16.43
CA SER A 255 -11.84 -18.75 -15.23
C SER A 255 -11.25 -19.60 -14.10
N CYS A 256 -10.77 -20.81 -14.41
CA CYS A 256 -10.08 -21.67 -13.44
C CYS A 256 -8.80 -21.02 -12.92
N MET A 257 -8.00 -20.39 -13.80
CA MET A 257 -6.78 -19.69 -13.38
C MET A 257 -7.11 -18.50 -12.47
N LEU A 258 -8.15 -17.72 -12.77
CA LEU A 258 -8.56 -16.60 -11.91
C LEU A 258 -8.97 -17.07 -10.51
N VAL A 259 -9.74 -18.16 -10.40
CA VAL A 259 -10.13 -18.74 -9.10
C VAL A 259 -8.92 -19.28 -8.34
N PHE A 260 -8.01 -19.96 -9.04
CA PHE A 260 -6.76 -20.43 -8.47
C PHE A 260 -5.89 -19.26 -7.97
N LEU A 261 -5.71 -18.22 -8.81
CA LEU A 261 -4.96 -17.02 -8.43
C LEU A 261 -5.58 -16.35 -7.22
N PHE A 262 -6.90 -16.24 -7.14
CA PHE A 262 -7.60 -15.65 -5.99
C PHE A 262 -7.28 -16.38 -4.68
N TYR A 263 -7.32 -17.72 -4.68
CA TYR A 263 -7.03 -18.52 -3.49
C TYR A 263 -5.56 -18.55 -3.10
N PHE A 264 -4.67 -18.59 -4.09
CA PHE A 264 -3.22 -18.78 -3.87
C PHE A 264 -2.42 -17.48 -3.99
N ILE A 265 -3.07 -16.30 -4.06
CA ILE A 265 -2.39 -15.03 -4.36
C ILE A 265 -1.23 -14.74 -3.41
N ARG A 266 -1.38 -15.07 -2.13
CA ARG A 266 -0.36 -14.81 -1.11
C ARG A 266 0.91 -15.65 -1.36
N ASP A 267 0.75 -16.93 -1.62
CA ASP A 267 1.89 -17.84 -1.83
C ASP A 267 2.48 -17.68 -3.24
N LEU A 268 1.62 -17.43 -4.24
CA LEU A 268 2.00 -17.26 -5.63
C LEU A 268 2.79 -15.97 -5.85
N VAL A 269 2.47 -14.88 -5.15
CA VAL A 269 3.25 -13.64 -5.19
C VAL A 269 4.70 -13.88 -4.73
N VAL A 270 4.89 -14.64 -3.64
CA VAL A 270 6.25 -14.97 -3.14
C VAL A 270 7.03 -15.76 -4.19
N VAL A 271 6.40 -16.75 -4.81
CA VAL A 271 7.03 -17.58 -5.85
C VAL A 271 7.35 -16.77 -7.11
N VAL A 272 6.43 -15.92 -7.57
CA VAL A 272 6.63 -15.06 -8.75
C VAL A 272 7.75 -14.05 -8.51
N ILE A 273 7.84 -13.46 -7.31
CA ILE A 273 8.97 -12.60 -6.93
C ILE A 273 10.29 -13.39 -7.00
N GLY A 274 10.30 -14.63 -6.51
CA GLY A 274 11.47 -15.51 -6.61
C GLY A 274 11.92 -15.74 -8.07
N PHE A 275 10.98 -16.09 -8.95
CA PHE A 275 11.28 -16.25 -10.39
C PHE A 275 11.72 -14.95 -11.05
N TYR A 276 11.10 -13.82 -10.69
CA TYR A 276 11.49 -12.51 -11.19
C TYR A 276 12.93 -12.17 -10.79
N CYS A 277 13.34 -12.45 -9.54
CA CYS A 277 14.71 -12.26 -9.09
C CYS A 277 15.71 -13.11 -9.88
N VAL A 278 15.40 -14.38 -10.16
CA VAL A 278 16.26 -15.27 -10.96
C VAL A 278 16.36 -14.78 -12.40
N ALA A 279 15.23 -14.40 -13.00
CA ALA A 279 15.18 -13.86 -14.36
C ALA A 279 15.95 -12.52 -14.47
N ALA A 280 15.80 -11.63 -13.48
CA ALA A 280 16.52 -10.37 -13.42
C ALA A 280 18.04 -10.60 -13.28
N ALA A 281 18.48 -11.54 -12.44
CA ALA A 281 19.90 -11.91 -12.34
C ALA A 281 20.45 -12.40 -13.69
N ALA A 282 19.73 -13.29 -14.38
CA ALA A 282 20.12 -13.77 -15.71
C ALA A 282 20.17 -12.64 -16.76
N ALA A 283 19.19 -11.74 -16.75
CA ALA A 283 19.16 -10.58 -17.64
C ALA A 283 20.30 -9.59 -17.36
N MET A 284 20.61 -9.32 -16.09
CA MET A 284 21.73 -8.47 -15.70
C MET A 284 23.06 -9.08 -16.15
N CYS A 285 23.25 -10.39 -16.04
CA CYS A 285 24.43 -11.06 -16.59
C CYS A 285 24.54 -10.86 -18.12
N ALA A 286 23.44 -11.00 -18.86
CA ALA A 286 23.44 -10.84 -20.31
C ALA A 286 23.70 -9.39 -20.78
N VAL A 287 23.30 -8.38 -20.00
CA VAL A 287 23.52 -6.95 -20.32
C VAL A 287 24.88 -6.45 -19.82
N LEU A 288 25.38 -6.99 -18.71
CA LEU A 288 26.66 -6.60 -18.13
C LEU A 288 27.85 -7.07 -18.97
N SER A 289 27.79 -8.26 -19.59
CA SER A 289 28.84 -8.78 -20.46
C SER A 289 29.22 -7.84 -21.63
N PRO A 290 28.28 -7.36 -22.48
CA PRO A 290 28.61 -6.44 -23.56
C PRO A 290 28.98 -5.04 -23.07
N LEU A 291 28.44 -4.59 -21.93
CA LEU A 291 28.83 -3.31 -21.31
C LEU A 291 30.26 -3.33 -20.78
N LEU A 292 30.68 -4.44 -20.16
CA LEU A 292 32.04 -4.60 -19.63
C LEU A 292 33.07 -4.74 -20.76
N GLU A 293 32.71 -5.42 -21.85
CA GLU A 293 33.52 -5.47 -23.08
C GLU A 293 33.57 -4.12 -23.81
N GLY A 294 32.50 -3.32 -23.75
CA GLY A 294 32.46 -1.96 -24.29
C GLY A 294 33.33 -1.01 -23.47
N ALA A 295 33.21 -1.05 -22.14
CA ALA A 295 33.98 -0.24 -21.20
C ALA A 295 35.48 -0.57 -21.25
N SER A 296 35.85 -1.85 -21.30
CA SER A 296 37.26 -2.26 -21.42
C SER A 296 37.89 -1.86 -22.77
N ARG A 297 37.12 -1.86 -23.86
CA ARG A 297 37.59 -1.32 -25.15
C ARG A 297 37.74 0.21 -25.14
N ALA A 298 36.89 0.93 -24.40
CA ALA A 298 37.05 2.37 -24.20
C ALA A 298 38.29 2.70 -23.35
N LEU A 299 38.55 1.91 -22.30
CA LEU A 299 39.78 2.04 -21.49
C LEU A 299 41.06 1.69 -22.26
N ARG A 300 41.05 0.65 -23.10
CA ARG A 300 42.23 0.28 -23.92
C ARG A 300 42.58 1.31 -25.00
N ARG A 301 41.63 2.13 -25.45
CA ARG A 301 41.90 3.25 -26.38
C ARG A 301 42.55 4.47 -25.71
N GLY A 302 42.54 4.55 -24.38
CA GLY A 302 43.13 5.64 -23.60
C GLY A 302 44.55 5.38 -23.08
N VAL A 303 45.09 4.17 -23.26
CA VAL A 303 46.43 3.81 -22.75
C VAL A 303 47.39 3.63 -23.92
N VAL A 304 48.07 4.71 -24.31
CA VAL A 304 49.33 4.63 -25.06
C VAL A 304 50.40 4.23 -24.05
N VAL A 305 50.88 2.99 -24.10
CA VAL A 305 52.01 2.52 -23.28
C VAL A 305 53.29 3.08 -23.91
N PRO A 306 54.03 3.98 -23.24
CA PRO A 306 55.34 4.39 -23.72
C PRO A 306 56.35 3.27 -23.40
N VAL A 307 57.03 2.78 -24.43
CA VAL A 307 58.17 1.86 -24.27
C VAL A 307 59.29 2.63 -23.61
N ILE A 308 59.54 2.35 -22.32
CA ILE A 308 60.68 2.85 -21.58
C ILE A 308 61.89 2.02 -22.00
N ASN A 309 62.67 2.54 -22.96
CA ASN A 309 64.03 2.09 -23.19
C ASN A 309 64.90 2.61 -22.05
N GLU A 310 65.52 1.72 -21.28
CA GLU A 310 66.76 2.05 -20.58
C GLU A 310 67.94 1.29 -21.22
N PRO A 311 69.13 1.92 -21.27
CA PRO A 311 70.24 1.46 -22.07
C PRO A 311 71.13 0.50 -21.28
N ALA A 312 71.46 -0.63 -21.87
CA ALA A 312 72.61 -1.43 -21.47
C ALA A 312 73.47 -1.71 -22.71
N THR A 313 74.48 -0.87 -22.89
CA THR A 313 75.72 -1.24 -23.59
C THR A 313 76.24 -2.56 -23.03
N VAL A 314 76.53 -3.53 -23.90
CA VAL A 314 77.76 -4.36 -23.91
C VAL A 314 77.65 -5.37 -25.04
N GLY A 315 78.70 -5.42 -25.87
CA GLY A 315 79.22 -6.69 -26.39
C GLY A 315 78.78 -7.10 -27.78
N GLN A 316 79.52 -6.62 -28.78
CA GLN A 316 79.78 -7.35 -30.02
C GLN A 316 80.16 -8.81 -29.73
N GLY A 317 79.57 -9.73 -30.52
CA GLY A 317 79.88 -11.15 -30.48
C GLY A 317 79.25 -11.87 -31.67
N ALA A 318 79.59 -11.44 -32.88
CA ALA A 318 79.42 -12.25 -34.08
C ALA A 318 80.58 -13.26 -34.14
N ALA A 319 80.29 -14.56 -34.07
CA ALA A 319 81.07 -15.61 -34.73
C ALA A 319 80.41 -16.99 -34.49
N GLY A 320 80.27 -17.75 -35.57
CA GLY A 320 80.20 -19.21 -35.50
C GLY A 320 78.87 -19.84 -35.87
N GLY A 321 78.60 -19.92 -37.17
CA GLY A 321 77.93 -21.11 -37.71
C GLY A 321 78.77 -22.38 -37.41
N PRO A 322 78.23 -23.56 -37.74
CA PRO A 322 78.38 -23.96 -39.14
C PRO A 322 77.09 -24.57 -39.69
N SER A 323 76.70 -24.17 -40.90
CA SER A 323 76.35 -25.21 -41.87
C SER A 323 77.58 -26.09 -42.04
N GLY A 324 77.43 -27.41 -42.08
CA GLY A 324 78.51 -28.40 -42.25
C GLY A 324 79.82 -27.93 -42.88
#